data_AF-A0AAQ4CVP2-F1
#
_entry.id   AF-A0AAQ4CVP2-F1
#
_cell.length_a   1.000
_cell.length_b   1.000
_cell.length_c   1.000
_cell.angle_alpha   90.00
_cell.angle_beta   90.00
_cell.angle_gamma   90.00
#
_symmetry.space_group_name_H-M   'P 1'
#
loop_
_entity.id
_entity.type
_entity.pdbx_description
1 polymer ?
#
loop_
_entity_poly.entity_id
_entity_poly.type
_entity_poly.pdbx_seq_one_letter_code
_entity_poly.pdbx_strand_id
1 'polypeptide(L)'
;MDIEGAEGKLFERREWLSYVKQIAIELHGKENIKRVPEALREEGFNLRFMTKTDLIKGTLRNGLLHLPSLLKAEKRTKILTNYLFSKKYNVPALSKEEYKILYWERSSN
;
A
#
# COMPACT_ATOMS: atom_id res chain seq x y z
N MET A 1 3.41 1.12 11.83
CA MET A 1 4.86 0.92 11.98
C MET A 1 5.44 0.89 10.58
N ASP A 2 6.46 1.68 10.32
CA ASP A 2 7.15 1.75 9.02
C ASP A 2 8.48 1.00 9.13
N ILE A 3 8.78 0.13 8.17
CA ILE A 3 9.91 -0.81 8.24
C ILE A 3 10.52 -0.90 6.85
N GLU A 4 11.55 -0.10 6.58
CA GLU A 4 12.29 -0.14 5.32
C GLU A 4 13.44 -1.16 5.42
N GLY A 5 13.51 -2.11 4.49
CA GLY A 5 14.69 -2.96 4.28
C GLY A 5 14.94 -4.09 5.28
N ALA A 6 14.03 -4.29 6.24
CA ALA A 6 14.07 -5.40 7.20
C ALA A 6 12.82 -6.29 7.12
N GLU A 7 12.06 -6.23 6.02
CA GLU A 7 10.76 -6.87 5.91
C GLU A 7 10.89 -8.39 6.11
N GLY A 8 11.82 -9.04 5.41
CA GLY A 8 12.03 -10.48 5.53
C GLY A 8 12.36 -10.98 6.95
N LYS A 9 13.18 -10.22 7.70
CA LYS A 9 13.58 -10.58 9.07
C LYS A 9 12.43 -10.50 10.06
N LEU A 10 11.50 -9.55 9.87
CA LEU A 10 10.30 -9.42 10.69
C LEU A 10 9.42 -10.67 10.60
N PHE A 11 9.39 -11.32 9.44
CA PHE A 11 8.59 -12.52 9.18
C PHE A 11 9.31 -13.84 9.55
N GLU A 12 10.53 -13.78 10.10
CA GLU A 12 11.21 -14.94 10.69
C GLU A 12 10.61 -15.32 12.04
N ARG A 13 10.18 -14.33 12.84
CA ARG A 13 9.49 -14.55 14.11
C ARG A 13 8.04 -14.11 13.95
N ARG A 14 7.13 -15.06 13.73
CA ARG A 14 5.73 -14.79 13.36
C ARG A 14 4.77 -14.63 14.54
N GLU A 15 5.23 -14.89 15.76
CA GLU A 15 4.41 -14.86 16.98
C GLU A 15 3.62 -13.55 17.15
N TRP A 16 4.21 -12.42 16.74
CA TRP A 16 3.57 -11.11 16.85
C TRP A 16 2.33 -10.97 15.95
N LEU A 17 2.24 -11.73 14.84
CA LEU A 17 1.09 -11.68 13.92
C LEU A 17 -0.21 -12.09 14.61
N SER A 18 -0.13 -12.94 15.64
CA SER A 18 -1.29 -13.35 16.42
C SER A 18 -1.96 -12.18 17.17
N TYR A 19 -1.21 -11.12 17.50
CA TYR A 19 -1.69 -9.95 18.22
C TYR A 19 -2.15 -8.80 17.31
N VAL A 20 -2.03 -8.95 15.99
CA VAL A 20 -2.31 -7.90 15.02
C VAL A 20 -3.62 -8.18 14.27
N LYS A 21 -4.55 -7.22 14.34
CA LYS A 21 -5.83 -7.28 13.61
C LYS A 21 -5.72 -6.79 12.17
N GLN A 22 -4.93 -5.73 11.98
CA GLN A 22 -4.77 -5.06 10.70
C GLN A 22 -3.32 -4.63 10.54
N ILE A 23 -2.82 -4.71 9.32
CA ILE A 23 -1.48 -4.26 8.98
C ILE A 23 -1.50 -3.64 7.58
N ALA A 24 -0.53 -2.76 7.31
CA ALA A 24 -0.22 -2.28 5.98
C ALA A 24 1.30 -2.30 5.83
N ILE A 25 1.80 -2.86 4.73
CA ILE A 25 3.24 -3.04 4.51
C ILE A 25 3.57 -2.60 3.09
N GLU A 26 4.64 -1.82 2.96
CA GLU A 26 5.32 -1.63 1.69
C GLU A 26 6.39 -2.71 1.53
N LEU A 27 6.29 -3.49 0.46
CA LEU A 27 7.20 -4.59 0.17
C LEU A 27 8.16 -4.18 -0.92
N HIS A 28 9.45 -4.40 -0.66
CA HIS A 28 10.54 -4.13 -1.57
C HIS A 28 11.25 -5.43 -1.96
N GLY A 29 11.48 -5.65 -3.26
CA GLY A 29 12.19 -6.81 -3.79
C GLY A 29 11.29 -8.01 -4.04
N LYS A 30 11.62 -8.77 -5.10
CA LYS A 30 10.80 -9.91 -5.58
C LYS A 30 10.62 -11.00 -4.53
N GLU A 31 11.64 -11.24 -3.70
CA GLU A 31 11.59 -12.25 -2.64
C GLU A 31 10.55 -11.89 -1.56
N ASN A 32 10.61 -10.66 -1.03
CA ASN A 32 9.66 -10.19 -0.02
C ASN A 32 8.23 -10.17 -0.55
N ILE A 33 8.05 -9.76 -1.81
CA ILE A 33 6.74 -9.71 -2.49
C ILE A 33 6.09 -11.08 -2.64
N LYS A 34 6.89 -12.16 -2.62
CA LYS A 34 6.37 -13.53 -2.63
C LYS A 34 6.20 -14.08 -1.21
N ARG A 35 7.26 -14.01 -0.40
CA ARG A 35 7.35 -14.67 0.91
C ARG A 35 6.44 -14.05 1.97
N VAL A 36 6.34 -12.73 2.02
CA VAL A 36 5.53 -12.04 3.04
C VAL A 36 4.03 -12.32 2.86
N PRO A 37 3.47 -12.26 1.65
CA PRO A 37 2.08 -12.67 1.43
C PRO A 37 1.79 -14.13 1.75
N GLU A 38 2.70 -15.05 1.41
CA GLU A 38 2.52 -16.47 1.75
C GLU A 38 2.45 -16.65 3.28
N ALA A 39 3.39 -16.06 4.02
CA ALA A 39 3.41 -16.11 5.49
C ALA A 39 2.14 -15.55 6.13
N LEU A 40 1.57 -14.48 5.57
CA LEU A 40 0.36 -13.86 6.11
C LEU A 40 -0.92 -14.64 5.78
N ARG A 41 -0.98 -15.33 4.62
CA ARG A 41 -2.08 -16.26 4.33
C ARG A 41 -2.10 -17.42 5.30
N GLU A 42 -0.94 -17.97 5.65
CA GLU A 42 -0.79 -19.07 6.60
C GLU A 42 -1.35 -18.69 7.99
N GLU A 43 -1.22 -17.42 8.39
CA GLU A 43 -1.77 -16.89 9.65
C GLU A 43 -3.27 -16.49 9.58
N GLY A 44 -3.92 -16.73 8.43
CA GLY A 44 -5.35 -16.49 8.23
C GLY A 44 -5.72 -15.06 7.87
N PHE A 45 -4.77 -14.24 7.40
CA PHE A 45 -5.08 -12.90 6.92
C PHE A 45 -5.74 -12.93 5.53
N ASN A 46 -6.70 -12.04 5.30
CA ASN A 46 -7.22 -11.80 3.95
C ASN A 46 -6.37 -10.73 3.25
N LEU A 47 -5.84 -11.10 2.08
CA LEU A 47 -4.78 -10.38 1.40
C LEU A 47 -5.31 -9.49 0.29
N ARG A 48 -4.96 -8.18 0.31
CA ARG A 48 -5.29 -7.27 -0.79
C ARG A 48 -4.18 -6.28 -1.12
N PHE A 49 -3.64 -6.40 -2.33
CA PHE A 49 -2.69 -5.43 -2.87
C PHE A 49 -3.37 -4.11 -3.21
N MET A 50 -2.65 -3.01 -3.01
CA MET A 50 -3.11 -1.68 -3.41
C MET A 50 -3.35 -1.64 -4.91
N THR A 51 -4.51 -1.12 -5.31
CA THR A 51 -4.82 -0.86 -6.71
C THR A 51 -4.79 0.63 -7.01
N LYS A 52 -4.78 0.97 -8.31
CA LYS A 52 -4.94 2.36 -8.77
C LYS A 52 -6.21 3.01 -8.22
N THR A 53 -7.31 2.25 -8.15
CA THR A 53 -8.59 2.73 -7.63
C THR A 53 -8.50 3.10 -6.15
N ASP A 54 -7.73 2.36 -5.35
CA ASP A 54 -7.56 2.65 -3.92
C ASP A 54 -6.82 3.96 -3.71
N LEU A 55 -5.74 4.19 -4.47
CA LEU A 55 -4.99 5.44 -4.42
C LEU A 55 -5.87 6.64 -4.76
N ILE A 56 -6.67 6.54 -5.83
CA ILE A 56 -7.60 7.60 -6.26
C ILE A 56 -8.66 7.85 -5.18
N LYS A 57 -9.31 6.79 -4.68
CA LYS A 57 -10.35 6.89 -3.64
C LYS A 57 -9.78 7.51 -2.35
N GLY A 58 -8.59 7.09 -1.93
CA GLY A 58 -7.91 7.65 -0.76
C GLY A 58 -7.59 9.13 -0.93
N THR A 59 -7.03 9.49 -2.08
CA THR A 59 -6.70 10.89 -2.41
C THR A 59 -7.95 11.77 -2.44
N LEU A 60 -9.03 11.30 -3.05
CA LEU A 60 -10.30 12.02 -3.09
C LEU A 60 -10.94 12.13 -1.71
N ARG A 61 -11.00 11.05 -0.94
CA ARG A 61 -11.59 11.06 0.41
C ARG A 61 -10.88 12.06 1.32
N ASN A 62 -9.55 12.07 1.32
CA ASN A 62 -8.76 13.01 2.12
C ASN A 62 -8.81 14.43 1.55
N GLY A 63 -8.80 14.56 0.22
CA GLY A 63 -8.88 15.84 -0.46
C GLY A 63 -10.24 16.52 -0.35
N LEU A 64 -11.35 15.76 -0.23
CA LEU A 64 -12.71 16.27 -0.07
C LEU A 64 -12.86 17.09 1.23
N LEU A 65 -12.17 16.68 2.30
CA LEU A 65 -12.14 17.42 3.56
C LEU A 65 -11.43 18.78 3.43
N HIS A 66 -10.63 18.97 2.37
CA HIS A 66 -9.81 20.16 2.14
C HIS A 66 -9.78 20.58 0.66
N LEU A 67 -10.96 20.64 0.03
CA LEU A 67 -11.09 20.92 -1.42
C LEU A 67 -10.30 22.14 -1.92
N PRO A 68 -10.33 23.32 -1.26
CA PRO A 68 -9.56 24.48 -1.74
C PRO A 68 -8.04 24.22 -1.74
N SER A 69 -7.54 23.57 -0.70
CA SER A 69 -6.12 23.21 -0.57
C SER A 69 -5.71 22.17 -1.61
N LEU A 70 -6.58 21.18 -1.87
CA LEU A 70 -6.37 20.18 -2.90
C LEU A 70 -6.26 20.83 -4.28
N LEU A 71 -7.19 21.72 -4.64
CA LEU A 71 -7.19 22.42 -5.92
C LEU A 71 -5.94 23.32 -6.09
N LYS A 72 -5.55 24.03 -5.02
CA LYS A 72 -4.34 24.86 -5.02
C LYS A 72 -3.08 24.03 -5.19
N ALA A 73 -3.00 22.88 -4.54
CA ALA A 73 -1.89 21.93 -4.70
C ALA A 73 -1.88 21.36 -6.12
N GLU A 74 -3.01 20.88 -6.62
CA GLU A 74 -3.12 20.28 -7.95
C GLU A 74 -2.79 21.27 -9.08
N LYS A 75 -3.15 22.56 -8.95
CA LYS A 75 -2.75 23.60 -9.90
C LYS A 75 -1.21 23.75 -10.01
N ARG A 76 -0.50 23.51 -8.90
CA ARG A 76 0.97 23.62 -8.83
C ARG A 76 1.67 22.34 -9.24
N THR A 77 1.22 21.19 -8.74
CA THR A 77 1.92 19.91 -8.87
C THR A 77 1.40 19.08 -10.04
N LYS A 78 0.14 19.28 -10.44
CA LYS A 78 -0.57 18.52 -11.49
C LYS A 78 -0.51 17.00 -11.27
N ILE A 79 -0.39 16.53 -10.04
CA ILE A 79 -0.14 15.12 -9.74
C ILE A 79 -1.32 14.25 -10.19
N LEU A 80 -2.53 14.60 -9.78
CA LEU A 80 -3.73 13.82 -10.11
C LEU A 80 -3.98 13.86 -11.62
N THR A 81 -3.85 15.03 -12.22
CA THR A 81 -4.03 15.26 -13.65
C THR A 81 -2.99 14.46 -14.45
N ASN A 82 -1.73 14.50 -14.02
CA ASN A 82 -0.67 13.79 -14.70
C ASN A 82 -0.82 12.27 -14.56
N TYR A 83 -1.27 11.80 -13.40
CA TYR A 83 -1.53 10.39 -13.10
C TYR A 83 -2.74 9.81 -13.85
N LEU A 84 -3.82 10.60 -14.00
CA LEU A 84 -5.04 10.18 -14.67
C LEU A 84 -4.95 10.30 -16.20
N PHE A 85 -4.41 11.41 -16.71
CA PHE A 85 -4.56 11.77 -18.13
C PHE A 85 -3.26 11.72 -18.93
N SER A 86 -2.09 11.84 -18.29
CA SER A 86 -0.83 12.05 -19.03
C SER A 86 0.16 10.89 -18.99
N LYS A 87 -0.07 9.86 -18.16
CA LYS A 87 0.91 8.79 -17.84
C LYS A 87 2.29 9.29 -17.35
N LYS A 88 2.48 10.61 -17.14
CA LYS A 88 3.75 11.21 -16.70
C LYS A 88 4.04 11.03 -15.22
N TYR A 89 3.04 10.63 -14.44
CA TYR A 89 3.21 10.33 -13.03
C TYR A 89 3.14 8.81 -12.82
N ASN A 90 4.19 8.24 -12.26
CA ASN A 90 4.32 6.82 -12.04
C ASN A 90 4.43 6.50 -10.55
N VAL A 91 3.62 5.56 -10.07
CA VAL A 91 3.64 5.09 -8.68
C VAL A 91 4.33 3.73 -8.66
N PRO A 92 5.55 3.60 -8.10
CA PRO A 92 6.33 2.37 -8.13
C PRO A 92 5.58 1.14 -7.62
N ALA A 93 4.83 1.28 -6.52
CA ALA A 93 4.03 0.19 -5.94
C ALA A 93 2.94 -0.37 -6.89
N LEU A 94 2.53 0.41 -7.90
CA LEU A 94 1.53 0.00 -8.89
C LEU A 94 2.14 -0.43 -10.22
N SER A 95 3.30 0.10 -10.58
CA SER A 95 3.90 -0.10 -11.91
C SER A 95 5.09 -1.04 -11.93
N LYS A 96 5.83 -1.17 -10.83
CA LYS A 96 6.97 -2.07 -10.73
C LYS A 96 6.54 -3.37 -10.05
N GLU A 97 7.12 -4.48 -10.50
CA GLU A 97 6.93 -5.78 -9.86
C GLU A 97 7.67 -5.87 -8.53
N GLU A 98 8.71 -5.07 -8.35
CA GLU A 98 9.61 -5.09 -7.19
C GLU A 98 9.12 -4.26 -6.01
N TYR A 99 7.97 -3.59 -6.17
CA TYR A 99 7.37 -2.73 -5.15
C TYR A 99 5.88 -3.03 -5.07
N LYS A 100 5.37 -3.33 -3.88
CA LYS A 100 3.94 -3.56 -3.65
C LYS A 100 3.51 -3.02 -2.29
N ILE A 101 2.40 -2.29 -2.27
CA ILE A 101 1.73 -1.94 -1.01
C ILE A 101 0.62 -2.95 -0.79
N LEU A 102 0.53 -3.42 0.44
CA LEU A 102 -0.30 -4.54 0.79
C LEU A 102 -1.05 -4.25 2.09
N TYR A 103 -2.37 -4.35 1.99
CA TYR A 103 -3.30 -4.10 3.10
C TYR A 103 -3.90 -5.41 3.57
N TRP A 104 -4.12 -5.48 4.89
CA TRP A 104 -4.49 -6.71 5.56
C TRP A 104 -5.51 -6.46 6.66
N GLU A 105 -6.51 -7.33 6.72
CA GLU A 105 -7.43 -7.43 7.84
C GLU A 105 -7.64 -8.90 8.16
N ARG A 106 -7.56 -9.26 9.44
CA ARG A 106 -7.87 -10.61 9.89
C ARG A 106 -9.37 -10.80 9.82
N SER A 107 -9.83 -11.80 9.06
CA SER A 107 -11.25 -12.15 9.02
C SER A 107 -11.74 -12.40 10.45
N SER A 108 -12.72 -11.61 10.89
CA SER A 108 -13.35 -11.83 12.19
C SER A 108 -14.22 -13.08 12.05
N ASN A 109 -13.82 -14.18 12.69
CA ASN A 109 -14.75 -15.26 13.03
C ASN A 109 -15.54 -14.84 14.27
#